data_AF-A0A7C4P6D9-F1
#
_entry.id   AF-A0A7C4P6D9-F1
#
_cell.length_a   1.000
_cell.length_b   1.000
_cell.length_c   1.000
_cell.angle_alpha   90.00
_cell.angle_beta   90.00
_cell.angle_gamma   90.00
#
_symmetry.space_group_name_H-M   'P 1'
#
loop_
_entity.id
_entity.type
_entity.pdbx_description
1 polymer ?
#
loop_
_entity_poly.entity_id
_entity_poly.type
_entity_poly.pdbx_seq_one_letter_code
_entity_poly.pdbx_strand_id
1 'polypeptide(L)'
;MNQTRIQITPRLLAIVVLTVATAIIHIALAFVALGAGDTTTFIMFMLNGLAYLILLAAYYLDLPLARDYPRLVRWAFIALTAVTILAWVAIGARNTLGYVDKLIELALIALLLTDKR
;
A
#
# COMPACT_ATOMS: atom_id res chain seq x y z
N MET A 1 -13.23 -30.07 -1.30
CA MET A 1 -12.46 -28.81 -1.27
C MET A 1 -12.99 -27.89 -2.35
N ASN A 2 -13.85 -26.92 -2.01
CA ASN A 2 -14.30 -25.92 -2.97
C ASN A 2 -13.15 -24.94 -3.21
N GLN A 3 -12.52 -25.04 -4.39
CA GLN A 3 -11.54 -24.07 -4.85
C GLN A 3 -12.30 -22.78 -5.19
N THR A 4 -12.28 -21.80 -4.27
CA THR A 4 -12.77 -20.45 -4.55
C THR A 4 -11.87 -19.83 -5.62
N ARG A 5 -12.30 -19.93 -6.88
CA ARG A 5 -11.59 -19.30 -8.00
C ARG A 5 -11.59 -17.79 -7.77
N ILE A 6 -10.41 -17.18 -7.61
CA ILE A 6 -10.29 -15.72 -7.64
C ILE A 6 -10.73 -15.27 -9.04
N GLN A 7 -11.88 -14.59 -9.13
CA GLN A 7 -12.28 -13.93 -10.37
C GLN A 7 -11.41 -12.69 -10.53
N ILE A 8 -10.53 -12.70 -11.53
CA ILE A 8 -9.69 -11.55 -11.87
C ILE A 8 -10.59 -10.47 -12.45
N THR A 9 -10.83 -9.42 -11.66
CA THR A 9 -11.56 -8.24 -12.11
C THR A 9 -10.58 -7.10 -12.42
N PRO A 10 -10.92 -6.15 -13.31
CA PRO A 10 -10.08 -4.98 -13.57
C PRO A 10 -9.75 -4.19 -12.30
N ARG A 11 -10.69 -4.13 -11.35
CA ARG A 11 -10.49 -3.49 -10.05
C ARG A 11 -9.45 -4.22 -9.21
N LEU A 12 -9.53 -5.55 -9.12
CA LEU A 12 -8.54 -6.35 -8.40
C LEU A 12 -7.15 -6.09 -8.96
N LEU A 13 -7.02 -6.15 -10.30
CA LEU A 13 -5.75 -5.89 -10.97
C LEU A 13 -5.25 -4.48 -10.67
N ALA A 14 -6.11 -3.47 -10.71
CA ALA A 14 -5.75 -2.10 -10.40
C ALA A 14 -5.25 -1.95 -8.95
N ILE A 15 -5.95 -2.52 -7.97
CA ILE A 15 -5.52 -2.48 -6.55
C ILE A 15 -4.15 -3.15 -6.40
N VAL A 16 -3.95 -4.33 -7.00
CA VAL A 16 -2.68 -5.07 -6.94
C VAL A 16 -1.56 -4.23 -7.57
N VAL A 17 -1.76 -3.72 -8.79
CA VAL A 17 -0.74 -2.96 -9.52
C VAL A 17 -0.36 -1.68 -8.78
N LEU A 18 -1.35 -0.89 -8.34
CA LEU A 18 -1.09 0.36 -7.61
C LEU A 18 -0.36 0.07 -6.28
N THR A 19 -0.78 -0.96 -5.56
CA THR A 19 -0.13 -1.35 -4.30
C THR A 19 1.31 -1.77 -4.51
N VAL A 20 1.57 -2.64 -5.49
CA VAL A 20 2.91 -3.13 -5.79
C VAL A 20 3.80 -1.99 -6.28
N ALA A 21 3.27 -1.08 -7.10
CA ALA A 21 3.99 0.11 -7.53
C ALA A 21 4.41 0.99 -6.33
N THR A 22 3.49 1.31 -5.43
CA THR A 22 3.79 2.09 -4.21
C THR A 22 4.77 1.36 -3.30
N ALA A 23 4.63 0.04 -3.11
CA ALA A 23 5.57 -0.74 -2.31
C ALA A 23 6.99 -0.71 -2.89
N ILE A 24 7.12 -0.86 -4.21
CA ILE A 24 8.41 -0.76 -4.91
C ILE A 24 9.02 0.63 -4.73
N ILE A 25 8.23 1.70 -4.90
CA ILE A 25 8.70 3.08 -4.72
C ILE A 25 9.21 3.29 -3.29
N HIS A 26 8.45 2.88 -2.28
CA HIS A 26 8.88 3.00 -0.88
C HIS A 26 10.14 2.18 -0.58
N ILE A 27 10.23 0.93 -1.02
CA ILE A 27 11.43 0.12 -0.80
C ILE A 27 12.64 0.73 -1.52
N ALA A 28 12.47 1.24 -2.74
CA ALA A 28 13.54 1.94 -3.46
C ALA A 28 14.01 3.19 -2.70
N LEU A 29 13.09 4.01 -2.20
CA LEU A 29 13.40 5.18 -1.38
C LEU A 29 14.08 4.80 -0.05
N ALA A 30 13.71 3.66 0.54
CA ALA A 30 14.41 3.14 1.71
C ALA A 30 15.90 2.90 1.40
N PHE A 31 16.20 2.20 0.30
CA PHE A 31 17.60 1.94 -0.08
C PHE A 31 18.38 3.21 -0.46
N VAL A 32 17.72 4.22 -1.04
CA VAL A 32 18.32 5.54 -1.25
C VAL A 32 18.70 6.19 0.09
N ALA A 33 17.79 6.15 1.07
CA ALA A 33 18.05 6.69 2.41
C ALA A 33 19.18 5.94 3.13
N LEU A 34 19.22 4.61 3.01
CA LEU A 34 20.29 3.79 3.56
C LEU A 34 21.65 4.16 2.95
N GLY A 35 21.72 4.34 1.63
CA GLY A 35 22.93 4.79 0.94
C GLY A 35 23.39 6.20 1.35
N ALA A 36 22.46 7.04 1.80
CA ALA A 36 22.75 8.37 2.33
C ALA A 36 23.08 8.39 3.84
N GLY A 37 23.06 7.23 4.51
CA GLY A 37 23.28 7.12 5.96
C GLY A 37 22.10 7.55 6.84
N ASP A 38 20.93 7.78 6.25
CA ASP A 38 19.70 8.12 6.96
C ASP A 38 18.91 6.86 7.35
N THR A 39 19.31 6.27 8.47
CA THR A 39 18.69 5.04 9.00
C THR A 39 17.24 5.24 9.40
N THR A 40 16.86 6.44 9.86
CA THR A 40 15.48 6.73 10.28
C THR A 40 14.54 6.70 9.09
N THR A 41 14.89 7.41 8.01
CA THR A 41 14.11 7.44 6.78
C THR A 41 14.11 6.08 6.09
N PHE A 42 15.22 5.33 6.15
CA PHE A 42 15.27 3.94 5.71
C PHE A 42 14.21 3.07 6.40
N ILE A 43 14.17 3.08 7.74
CA ILE A 43 13.22 2.27 8.51
C ILE A 43 11.79 2.68 8.16
N MET A 44 11.49 3.98 8.11
CA MET A 44 10.15 4.48 7.79
C MET A 44 9.66 3.99 6.42
N PHE A 45 10.48 4.16 5.37
CA PHE A 45 10.10 3.73 4.03
C PHE A 45 10.06 2.21 3.88
N MET A 46 10.97 1.47 4.52
CA MET A 46 10.97 0.02 4.50
C MET A 46 9.70 -0.55 5.16
N LEU A 47 9.33 -0.02 6.33
CA LEU A 47 8.09 -0.41 7.01
C LEU A 47 6.85 -0.10 6.17
N ASN A 48 6.80 1.06 5.51
CA ASN A 48 5.70 1.39 4.60
C ASN A 48 5.60 0.38 3.46
N GLY A 49 6.70 0.13 2.74
CA GLY A 49 6.73 -0.81 1.62
C GLY A 49 6.30 -2.23 2.02
N LEU A 50 6.79 -2.73 3.15
CA LEU A 50 6.38 -4.03 3.68
C LEU A 50 4.92 -4.05 4.12
N ALA A 51 4.43 -2.99 4.78
CA ALA A 51 3.05 -2.89 5.23
C ALA A 51 2.07 -2.91 4.04
N TYR A 52 2.40 -2.28 2.92
CA TYR A 52 1.62 -2.38 1.68
C TYR A 52 1.51 -3.82 1.18
N LEU A 53 2.61 -4.57 1.13
CA LEU A 53 2.61 -5.97 0.68
C LEU A 53 1.86 -6.90 1.65
N ILE A 54 2.04 -6.69 2.96
CA ILE A 54 1.34 -7.45 4.01
C ILE A 54 -0.16 -7.19 3.93
N LEU A 55 -0.59 -5.92 3.80
CA LEU A 55 -2.00 -5.59 3.69
C LEU A 55 -2.59 -6.06 2.37
N LEU A 56 -1.84 -6.06 1.26
CA LEU A 56 -2.29 -6.67 0.00
C LEU A 56 -2.53 -8.16 0.15
N ALA A 57 -1.59 -8.87 0.78
CA ALA A 57 -1.70 -10.28 1.07
C ALA A 57 -2.90 -10.54 1.98
N ALA A 58 -3.06 -9.78 3.06
CA ALA A 58 -4.24 -9.87 3.92
C ALA A 58 -5.54 -9.53 3.18
N TYR A 59 -5.51 -8.58 2.24
CA TYR A 59 -6.71 -8.16 1.54
C TYR A 59 -7.22 -9.22 0.56
N TYR A 60 -6.34 -10.02 -0.04
CA TYR A 60 -6.70 -11.01 -1.08
C TYR A 60 -6.55 -12.47 -0.69
N LEU A 61 -5.66 -12.82 0.23
CA LEU A 61 -5.45 -14.19 0.69
C LEU A 61 -6.42 -14.52 1.81
N ASP A 62 -6.77 -15.81 1.91
CA ASP A 62 -7.72 -16.33 2.89
C ASP A 62 -7.08 -16.54 4.28
N LEU A 63 -6.47 -15.47 4.80
CA LEU A 63 -5.88 -15.42 6.13
C LEU A 63 -6.97 -15.29 7.21
N PRO A 64 -6.80 -15.86 8.42
CA PRO A 64 -7.83 -15.84 9.46
C PRO A 64 -8.39 -14.44 9.76
N LEU A 65 -7.51 -13.44 9.94
CA LEU A 65 -7.92 -12.06 10.21
C LEU A 65 -8.74 -11.44 9.07
N ALA A 66 -8.41 -11.77 7.82
CA ALA A 66 -9.08 -11.24 6.64
C ALA A 66 -10.44 -11.90 6.40
N ARG A 67 -10.54 -13.20 6.71
CA ARG A 67 -11.79 -13.96 6.66
C ARG A 67 -12.78 -13.47 7.71
N ASP A 68 -12.30 -13.27 8.94
CA ASP A 68 -13.15 -12.93 10.08
C ASP A 68 -13.47 -11.43 10.11
N TYR A 69 -12.56 -10.58 9.62
CA TYR A 69 -12.69 -9.12 9.67
C TYR A 69 -12.28 -8.42 8.35
N PRO A 70 -12.93 -8.71 7.21
CA PRO A 70 -12.55 -8.15 5.91
C PRO A 70 -12.61 -6.61 5.87
N ARG A 71 -13.58 -6.02 6.58
CA ARG A 71 -13.72 -4.56 6.71
C ARG A 71 -12.55 -3.95 7.48
N LEU A 72 -12.05 -4.63 8.52
CA LEU A 72 -10.92 -4.14 9.31
C LEU A 72 -9.66 -4.08 8.43
N VAL A 73 -9.39 -5.12 7.65
CA VAL A 73 -8.25 -5.12 6.71
C VAL A 73 -8.39 -3.99 5.68
N ARG A 74 -9.59 -3.80 5.11
CA ARG A 74 -9.85 -2.70 4.17
C ARG A 74 -9.57 -1.33 4.78
N TRP A 75 -10.08 -1.09 5.98
CA TRP A 75 -9.89 0.19 6.67
C TRP A 75 -8.45 0.40 7.14
N ALA A 76 -7.77 -0.65 7.60
CA ALA A 76 -6.34 -0.59 7.92
C ALA A 76 -5.51 -0.24 6.68
N PHE A 77 -5.86 -0.78 5.53
CA PHE A 77 -5.23 -0.46 4.25
C PHE A 77 -5.44 1.01 3.88
N ILE A 78 -6.68 1.49 3.92
CA ILE A 78 -6.98 2.91 3.67
C ILE A 78 -6.24 3.81 4.66
N ALA A 79 -6.23 3.47 5.95
CA ALA A 79 -5.60 4.25 6.99
C ALA A 79 -4.08 4.33 6.81
N LEU A 80 -3.42 3.21 6.50
CA LEU A 80 -1.99 3.19 6.19
C LEU A 80 -1.67 4.12 5.02
N THR A 81 -2.41 3.99 3.91
CA THR A 81 -2.22 4.83 2.71
C THR A 81 -2.49 6.31 3.00
N ALA A 82 -3.46 6.63 3.85
CA ALA A 82 -3.68 8.00 4.27
C ALA A 82 -2.50 8.54 5.11
N VAL A 83 -1.95 7.72 6.02
CA VAL A 83 -0.79 8.10 6.84
C VAL A 83 0.44 8.39 5.98
N THR A 84 0.72 7.60 4.94
CA THR A 84 1.86 7.87 4.04
C THR A 84 1.70 9.17 3.26
N ILE A 85 0.47 9.50 2.84
CA ILE A 85 0.15 10.80 2.21
C ILE A 85 0.38 11.94 3.21
N LEU A 86 -0.19 11.84 4.42
CA LEU A 86 -0.08 12.89 5.45
C LEU A 86 1.37 13.11 5.89
N ALA A 87 2.13 12.03 6.07
CA ALA A 87 3.56 12.10 6.39
C ALA A 87 4.34 12.81 5.26
N TRP A 88 4.06 12.47 4.00
CA TRP A 88 4.66 13.18 2.87
C TRP A 88 4.24 14.65 2.81
N VAL A 89 2.98 15.00 3.12
CA VAL A 89 2.56 16.40 3.21
C VAL A 89 3.31 17.13 4.32
N ALA A 90 3.58 16.50 5.46
CA ALA A 90 4.28 17.12 6.57
C ALA A 90 5.78 17.33 6.30
N ILE A 91 6.48 16.29 5.80
CA ILE A 91 7.95 16.25 5.76
C ILE A 91 8.54 15.72 4.44
N GLY A 92 7.72 15.41 3.45
CA GLY A 92 8.15 14.77 2.21
C GLY A 92 8.72 15.73 1.17
N ALA A 93 9.62 15.22 0.33
CA ALA A 93 10.22 15.96 -0.78
C ALA A 93 9.18 16.37 -1.84
N ARG A 94 9.32 17.58 -2.38
CA ARG A 94 8.45 18.17 -3.42
C ARG A 94 9.03 17.95 -4.82
N ASN A 95 9.15 16.69 -5.21
CA ASN A 95 9.67 16.29 -6.51
C ASN A 95 8.65 15.45 -7.28
N THR A 96 8.90 15.26 -8.59
CA THR A 96 8.00 14.54 -9.49
C THR A 96 7.67 13.14 -8.99
N LEU A 97 8.66 12.39 -8.49
CA LEU A 97 8.45 11.04 -7.98
C LEU A 97 7.49 11.03 -6.78
N GLY A 98 7.65 11.96 -5.83
CA GLY A 98 6.77 12.11 -4.68
C GLY A 98 5.33 12.41 -5.08
N TYR A 99 5.12 13.35 -6.01
CA TYR A 99 3.76 13.66 -6.50
C TYR A 99 3.12 12.47 -7.23
N VAL A 100 3.87 11.77 -8.08
CA VAL A 100 3.38 10.58 -8.78
C VAL A 100 2.99 9.47 -7.81
N ASP A 101 3.83 9.18 -6.82
CA ASP A 101 3.54 8.18 -5.79
C ASP A 101 2.26 8.53 -5.00
N LYS A 102 2.09 9.81 -4.62
CA LYS A 102 0.84 10.23 -3.94
C LYS A 102 -0.40 10.12 -4.82
N LEU A 103 -0.29 10.34 -6.14
CA LEU A 103 -1.41 10.12 -7.06
C LEU A 103 -1.81 8.64 -7.14
N ILE A 104 -0.82 7.73 -7.13
CA ILE A 104 -1.05 6.28 -7.08
C ILE A 104 -1.77 5.91 -5.77
N GLU A 105 -1.31 6.44 -4.64
CA GLU A 105 -1.92 6.22 -3.32
C GLU A 105 -3.36 6.75 -3.23
N LEU A 106 -3.64 7.93 -3.77
CA LEU A 106 -4.99 8.48 -3.84
C LEU A 106 -5.92 7.61 -4.69
N ALA A 107 -5.45 7.15 -5.85
CA ALA A 107 -6.20 6.22 -6.69
C ALA A 107 -6.47 4.89 -5.96
N LEU A 108 -5.50 4.39 -5.20
CA LEU A 108 -5.65 3.19 -4.38
C LEU A 108 -6.72 3.39 -3.30
N ILE A 109 -6.71 4.51 -2.56
CA ILE A 109 -7.75 4.83 -1.58
C ILE A 109 -9.14 4.85 -2.26
N ALA A 110 -9.27 5.51 -3.40
CA ALA A 110 -10.55 5.58 -4.12
C ALA A 110 -11.07 4.19 -4.53
N LEU A 111 -10.19 3.31 -4.99
CA LEU A 111 -10.54 1.92 -5.31
C LEU A 111 -10.95 1.13 -4.06
N LEU A 112 -10.21 1.25 -2.96
CA LEU A 112 -10.53 0.58 -1.69
C LEU A 112 -11.86 1.08 -1.09
N LEU A 113 -12.18 2.36 -1.21
CA LEU A 113 -13.46 2.94 -0.76
C LEU A 113 -14.65 2.43 -1.57
N THR A 114 -14.47 2.25 -2.88
CA THR A 114 -15.53 1.76 -3.77
C THR A 114 -15.60 0.24 -3.83
N ASP A 115 -14.66 -0.46 -3.21
CA ASP A 115 -14.67 -1.92 -3.14
C ASP A 115 -15.60 -2.44 -2.05
N LYS A 116 -16.48 -3.37 -2.45
CA LYS A 116 -17.55 -3.91 -1.61
C LYS A 116 -17.21 -5.27 -0.99
N ARG A 117 -15.93 -5.66 -0.99
CA ARG A 117 -15.46 -6.75 -0.12
C ARG A 117 -15.87 -6.50 1.34
#